data_AF-A0A5C9BSF1-F1
#
_entry.id   AF-A0A5C9BSF1-F1
#
_cell.length_a   1.000
_cell.length_b   1.000
_cell.length_c   1.000
_cell.angle_alpha   90.00
_cell.angle_beta   90.00
_cell.angle_gamma   90.00
#
_symmetry.space_group_name_H-M   'P 1'
#
loop_
_entity.id
_entity.type
_entity.pdbx_description
1 polymer ?
#
loop_
_entity_poly.entity_id
_entity_poly.type
_entity_poly.pdbx_seq_one_letter_code
_entity_poly.pdbx_strand_id
1 'polypeptide(L)'
;MDNLFPLEVLSRFLHVAAAIVMVGGTVFMRFLLMPAAKELPEAEHDQLRQRLLARWKRVVHIGITMLLLSGLFNYMQQIPKHKGDGLYHALLGMKMLLALAVFFIASVLVGRSATFEKMRQNRAKWMGLIVLLSALIVGISGFVKVRGSKPKPVQQTESHEVETQR
;
A
#
# COMPACT_ATOMS: atom_id res chain seq x y z
N MET A 1 -26.29 -13.31 4.87
CA MET A 1 -24.90 -13.11 4.34
C MET A 1 -24.06 -12.50 5.47
N ASP A 2 -24.15 -13.06 6.67
CA ASP A 2 -24.03 -12.24 7.90
C ASP A 2 -22.72 -12.45 8.65
N ASN A 3 -21.75 -13.15 8.07
CA ASN A 3 -20.50 -13.55 8.74
C ASN A 3 -19.21 -13.06 8.06
N LEU A 4 -19.27 -12.17 7.06
CA LEU A 4 -18.07 -11.64 6.39
C LEU A 4 -17.45 -10.42 7.07
N PHE A 5 -18.20 -9.74 7.94
CA PHE A 5 -17.73 -8.53 8.61
C PHE A 5 -16.42 -8.74 9.39
N PRO A 6 -16.24 -9.81 10.19
CA PRO A 6 -14.96 -10.06 10.86
C PRO A 6 -13.79 -10.23 9.88
N LEU A 7 -14.04 -10.87 8.74
CA LEU A 7 -13.03 -11.07 7.70
C LEU A 7 -12.66 -9.76 6.99
N GLU A 8 -13.63 -8.87 6.74
CA GLU A 8 -13.38 -7.53 6.19
C GLU A 8 -12.52 -6.69 7.15
N VAL A 9 -12.86 -6.71 8.43
CA VAL A 9 -12.10 -6.01 9.47
C VAL A 9 -10.69 -6.57 9.57
N LEU A 10 -10.55 -7.90 9.63
CA LEU A 10 -9.26 -8.57 9.71
C LEU A 10 -8.41 -8.28 8.48
N SER A 11 -8.96 -8.41 7.27
CA SER A 11 -8.22 -8.13 6.02
C SER A 11 -7.74 -6.69 5.97
N ARG A 12 -8.57 -5.72 6.35
CA ARG A 12 -8.18 -4.31 6.41
C ARG A 12 -7.09 -4.07 7.46
N PHE A 13 -7.22 -4.66 8.64
CA PHE A 13 -6.22 -4.58 9.70
C PHE A 13 -4.88 -5.14 9.23
N LEU A 14 -4.87 -6.35 8.68
CA LEU A 14 -3.67 -7.01 8.17
C LEU A 14 -3.03 -6.21 7.03
N HIS A 15 -3.83 -5.62 6.13
CA HIS A 15 -3.31 -4.75 5.08
C HIS A 15 -2.57 -3.54 5.64
N VAL A 16 -3.19 -2.82 6.59
CA VAL A 16 -2.58 -1.64 7.20
C VAL A 16 -1.36 -2.02 8.04
N ALA A 17 -1.43 -3.11 8.81
CA ALA A 17 -0.30 -3.60 9.60
C ALA A 17 0.91 -3.95 8.71
N ALA A 18 0.69 -4.65 7.60
CA ALA A 18 1.74 -4.94 6.63
C ALA A 18 2.34 -3.66 6.03
N ALA A 19 1.51 -2.67 5.70
CA ALA A 19 1.97 -1.37 5.20
C ALA A 19 2.82 -0.63 6.25
N ILE A 20 2.41 -0.64 7.53
CA ILE A 20 3.16 -0.03 8.64
C ILE A 20 4.55 -0.66 8.76
N VAL A 21 4.65 -1.99 8.77
CA VAL A 21 5.93 -2.69 8.89
C VAL A 21 6.84 -2.40 7.68
N MET A 22 6.30 -2.46 6.47
CA MET A 22 7.06 -2.27 5.23
C MET A 22 7.55 -0.83 5.05
N VAL A 23 6.65 0.14 5.21
CA VAL A 23 6.99 1.56 5.07
C VAL A 23 7.83 2.02 6.26
N GLY A 24 7.41 1.69 7.49
CA GLY A 24 8.12 2.03 8.72
C GLY A 24 9.53 1.43 8.77
N GLY A 25 9.69 0.16 8.38
CA GLY A 25 11.01 -0.46 8.25
C GLY A 25 11.88 0.22 7.21
N THR A 26 11.31 0.64 6.08
CA THR A 26 12.06 1.38 5.05
C THR A 26 12.47 2.77 5.53
N VAL A 27 11.58 3.49 6.23
CA VAL A 27 11.87 4.79 6.87
C VAL A 27 12.99 4.64 7.90
N PHE A 28 12.87 3.67 8.81
CA PHE A 28 13.90 3.35 9.80
C PHE A 28 15.24 3.05 9.15
N MET A 29 15.26 2.17 8.14
CA MET A 29 16.48 1.84 7.42
C MET A 29 17.11 3.07 6.77
N ARG A 30 16.29 3.90 6.12
CA ARG A 30 16.75 5.06 5.34
C ARG A 30 17.31 6.20 6.19
N PHE A 31 16.62 6.52 7.28
CA PHE A 31 16.86 7.76 8.02
C PHE A 31 17.56 7.54 9.37
N LEU A 32 17.50 6.33 9.93
CA LEU A 32 18.12 6.05 11.23
C LEU A 32 19.27 5.05 11.08
N LEU A 33 18.99 3.88 10.52
CA LEU A 33 19.99 2.81 10.47
C LEU A 33 21.14 3.11 9.51
N MET A 34 20.86 3.54 8.28
CA MET A 34 21.92 3.83 7.30
C MET A 34 22.88 4.93 7.77
N PRO A 35 22.41 6.07 8.29
CA PRO A 35 23.31 7.08 8.85
C PRO A 35 24.17 6.54 10.00
N ALA A 36 23.56 5.87 10.98
CA ALA A 36 24.30 5.30 12.12
C ALA A 36 25.32 4.24 11.68
N ALA A 37 24.98 3.41 10.69
CA ALA A 37 25.87 2.35 10.22
C ALA A 37 27.13 2.89 9.51
N LYS A 38 27.12 4.12 8.99
CA LYS A 38 28.31 4.73 8.36
C LYS A 38 29.45 5.01 9.34
N GLU A 39 29.17 5.05 10.63
CA GLU A 39 30.17 5.27 11.67
C GLU A 39 30.94 3.99 12.03
N LEU A 40 30.50 2.83 11.52
CA LEU A 40 31.14 1.54 11.76
C LEU A 40 32.37 1.34 10.86
N PRO A 41 33.39 0.61 11.33
CA PRO A 41 34.45 0.08 10.47
C PRO A 41 33.87 -0.74 9.31
N GLU A 42 34.51 -0.68 8.14
CA GLU A 42 34.01 -1.28 6.88
C GLU A 42 33.62 -2.76 7.04
N ALA A 43 34.44 -3.54 7.75
CA ALA A 43 34.20 -4.96 7.99
C ALA A 43 32.93 -5.22 8.83
N GLU A 44 32.69 -4.40 9.86
CA GLU A 44 31.51 -4.50 10.72
C GLU A 44 30.26 -4.01 10.00
N HIS A 45 30.39 -2.92 9.24
CA HIS A 45 29.34 -2.38 8.38
C HIS A 45 28.84 -3.44 7.39
N ASP A 46 29.76 -4.14 6.72
CA ASP A 46 29.40 -5.19 5.76
C ASP A 46 28.76 -6.42 6.41
N GLN A 47 29.24 -6.86 7.56
CA GLN A 47 28.62 -7.95 8.31
C GLN A 47 27.21 -7.60 8.76
N LEU A 48 26.99 -6.39 9.28
CA LEU A 48 25.68 -5.89 9.66
C LEU A 48 24.74 -5.86 8.45
N ARG A 49 25.20 -5.29 7.33
CA ARG A 49 24.45 -5.18 6.08
C ARG A 49 23.99 -6.55 5.58
N GLN A 50 24.89 -7.53 5.52
CA GLN A 50 24.55 -8.88 5.05
C GLN A 50 23.50 -9.55 5.95
N ARG A 51 23.70 -9.50 7.26
CA ARG A 51 22.80 -10.12 8.26
C ARG A 51 21.42 -9.45 8.27
N LEU A 52 21.38 -8.13 8.15
CA LEU A 52 20.15 -7.36 8.10
C LEU A 52 19.37 -7.66 6.83
N LEU A 53 20.01 -7.56 5.66
CA LEU A 53 19.32 -7.77 4.37
C LEU A 53 18.80 -9.20 4.21
N ALA A 54 19.48 -10.20 4.77
CA ALA A 54 18.99 -11.59 4.77
C ALA A 54 17.68 -11.76 5.55
N ARG A 55 17.49 -11.00 6.64
CA ARG A 55 16.24 -10.99 7.42
C ARG A 55 15.19 -10.12 6.73
N TRP A 56 15.58 -8.91 6.31
CA TRP A 56 14.69 -7.96 5.67
C TRP A 56 14.09 -8.48 4.37
N LYS A 57 14.85 -9.23 3.56
CA LYS A 57 14.33 -9.88 2.35
C LYS A 57 13.08 -10.74 2.63
N ARG A 58 13.09 -11.51 3.72
CA ARG A 58 11.94 -12.35 4.11
C ARG A 58 10.74 -11.49 4.48
N VAL A 59 10.97 -10.44 5.28
CA VAL A 59 9.93 -9.47 5.66
C VAL A 59 9.33 -8.80 4.41
N VAL A 60 10.18 -8.39 3.46
CA VAL A 60 9.73 -7.76 2.21
C VAL A 60 8.84 -8.68 1.39
N HIS A 61 9.24 -9.92 1.15
CA HIS A 61 8.42 -10.84 0.36
C HIS A 61 7.11 -11.21 1.07
N ILE A 62 7.15 -11.49 2.37
CA ILE A 62 5.93 -11.78 3.15
C ILE A 62 5.00 -10.56 3.14
N GLY A 63 5.54 -9.36 3.38
CA GLY A 63 4.78 -8.12 3.39
C GLY A 63 4.14 -7.80 2.04
N ILE A 64 4.87 -7.97 0.93
CA ILE A 64 4.32 -7.79 -0.43
C ILE A 64 3.19 -8.78 -0.68
N THR A 65 3.38 -10.07 -0.40
CA THR A 65 2.33 -11.09 -0.57
C THR A 65 1.09 -10.74 0.25
N MET A 66 1.28 -10.35 1.51
CA MET A 66 0.19 -9.96 2.41
C MET A 66 -0.56 -8.72 1.91
N LEU A 67 0.15 -7.70 1.41
CA LEU A 67 -0.44 -6.50 0.84
C LEU A 67 -1.20 -6.78 -0.46
N LEU A 68 -0.70 -7.66 -1.32
CA LEU A 68 -1.37 -8.05 -2.55
C LEU A 68 -2.67 -8.80 -2.26
N LEU A 69 -2.63 -9.83 -1.40
CA LEU A 69 -3.80 -10.65 -1.07
C LEU A 69 -4.88 -9.83 -0.35
N SER A 70 -4.51 -9.11 0.70
CA SER A 70 -5.46 -8.28 1.45
C SER A 70 -5.90 -7.06 0.63
N GLY A 71 -5.03 -6.48 -0.21
CA GLY A 71 -5.37 -5.37 -1.09
C GLY A 71 -6.39 -5.75 -2.15
N LEU A 72 -6.22 -6.93 -2.76
CA LEU A 72 -7.18 -7.48 -3.73
C LEU A 72 -8.53 -7.79 -3.06
N PHE A 73 -8.51 -8.43 -1.89
CA PHE A 73 -9.75 -8.68 -1.13
C PHE A 73 -10.48 -7.37 -0.80
N ASN A 74 -9.78 -6.38 -0.25
CA ASN A 74 -10.35 -5.08 0.08
C ASN A 74 -10.88 -4.35 -1.18
N TYR A 75 -10.19 -4.49 -2.32
CA TYR A 75 -10.65 -3.95 -3.60
C TYR A 75 -12.00 -4.56 -4.01
N MET A 76 -12.12 -5.89 -3.98
CA MET A 76 -13.36 -6.59 -4.37
C MET A 76 -14.55 -6.17 -3.51
N GLN A 77 -14.35 -5.98 -2.20
CA GLN A 77 -15.42 -5.55 -1.29
C GLN A 77 -15.85 -4.08 -1.49
N GLN A 78 -14.98 -3.22 -2.02
CA GLN A 78 -15.24 -1.78 -2.12
C GLN A 78 -15.73 -1.33 -3.51
N ILE A 79 -15.39 -2.06 -4.57
CA ILE A 79 -15.84 -1.76 -5.95
C ILE A 79 -17.37 -1.62 -6.07
N PRO A 80 -18.20 -2.55 -5.53
CA PRO A 80 -19.66 -2.44 -5.66
C PRO A 80 -20.24 -1.21 -4.95
N LYS A 81 -19.56 -0.70 -3.93
CA LYS A 81 -19.99 0.44 -3.10
C LYS A 81 -19.72 1.79 -3.77
N HIS A 82 -18.95 1.81 -4.86
CA HIS A 82 -18.51 3.03 -5.55
C HIS A 82 -18.88 3.04 -7.04
N LYS A 83 -19.95 2.32 -7.43
CA LYS A 83 -20.43 2.31 -8.82
C LYS A 83 -20.77 3.73 -9.29
N GLY A 84 -20.27 4.10 -10.47
CA GLY A 84 -20.48 5.44 -11.05
C GLY A 84 -19.54 6.52 -10.52
N ASP A 85 -18.56 6.16 -9.68
CA ASP A 85 -17.62 7.10 -9.08
C ASP A 85 -16.27 7.11 -9.82
N GLY A 86 -16.22 7.80 -10.96
CA GLY A 86 -15.03 7.84 -11.82
C GLY A 86 -13.76 8.31 -11.11
N LEU A 87 -13.86 9.32 -10.23
CA LEU A 87 -12.71 9.82 -9.48
C LEU A 87 -12.22 8.81 -8.43
N TYR A 88 -13.14 8.09 -7.77
CA TYR A 88 -12.74 6.97 -6.89
C TYR A 88 -11.95 5.91 -7.66
N HIS A 89 -12.44 5.48 -8.82
CA HIS A 89 -11.76 4.47 -9.64
C HIS A 89 -10.40 4.95 -10.15
N ALA A 90 -10.29 6.21 -10.58
CA ALA A 90 -9.02 6.79 -11.02
C ALA A 90 -7.98 6.82 -9.90
N LEU A 91 -8.36 7.30 -8.70
CA LEU A 91 -7.47 7.36 -7.54
C LEU A 91 -7.10 5.97 -7.01
N LEU A 92 -8.07 5.05 -7.01
CA LEU A 92 -7.86 3.64 -6.66
C LEU A 92 -6.87 2.98 -7.63
N GLY A 93 -7.04 3.16 -8.93
CA GLY A 93 -6.12 2.64 -9.94
C GLY A 93 -4.72 3.22 -9.80
N MET A 94 -4.62 4.54 -9.59
CA MET A 94 -3.34 5.22 -9.41
C MET A 94 -2.58 4.67 -8.21
N LYS A 95 -3.21 4.51 -7.04
CA LYS A 95 -2.51 3.97 -5.87
C LYS A 95 -2.07 2.51 -6.08
N MET A 96 -2.79 1.73 -6.88
CA MET A 96 -2.40 0.34 -7.19
C MET A 96 -1.15 0.31 -8.08
N LEU A 97 -1.07 1.19 -9.09
CA LEU A 97 0.14 1.33 -9.91
C LEU A 97 1.35 1.78 -9.08
N LEU A 98 1.15 2.76 -8.20
CA LEU A 98 2.19 3.21 -7.26
C LEU A 98 2.64 2.07 -6.34
N ALA A 99 1.70 1.26 -5.81
CA ALA A 99 2.02 0.13 -4.94
C ALA A 99 2.84 -0.93 -5.69
N LEU A 100 2.49 -1.26 -6.93
CA LEU A 100 3.26 -2.18 -7.76
C LEU A 100 4.69 -1.65 -8.02
N ALA A 101 4.85 -0.36 -8.28
CA ALA A 101 6.16 0.27 -8.41
C ALA A 101 6.98 0.15 -7.11
N VAL A 102 6.36 0.42 -5.95
CA VAL A 102 7.01 0.25 -4.64
C VAL A 102 7.43 -1.21 -4.43
N PHE A 103 6.57 -2.18 -4.71
CA PHE A 103 6.87 -3.62 -4.53
C PHE A 103 8.00 -4.08 -5.44
N PHE A 104 8.00 -3.61 -6.68
CA PHE A 104 9.08 -3.89 -7.63
C PHE A 104 10.42 -3.33 -7.11
N ILE A 105 10.48 -2.05 -6.76
CA ILE A 105 11.71 -1.42 -6.26
C ILE A 105 12.18 -2.12 -4.99
N ALA A 106 11.29 -2.35 -4.03
CA ALA A 106 11.62 -3.04 -2.77
C ALA A 106 12.19 -4.45 -3.03
N SER A 107 11.57 -5.22 -3.93
CA SER A 107 12.05 -6.55 -4.32
C SER A 107 13.43 -6.51 -4.97
N VAL A 108 13.69 -5.50 -5.81
CA VAL A 108 15.00 -5.30 -6.42
C VAL A 108 16.07 -4.96 -5.38
N LEU A 109 15.75 -4.11 -4.40
CA LEU A 109 16.71 -3.68 -3.36
C LEU A 109 17.15 -4.81 -2.43
N VAL A 110 16.31 -5.84 -2.26
CA VAL A 110 16.63 -7.07 -1.49
C VAL A 110 17.03 -8.27 -2.37
N GLY A 111 16.97 -8.11 -3.69
CA GLY A 111 17.32 -9.13 -4.66
C GLY A 111 18.83 -9.26 -4.90
N ARG A 112 19.22 -10.27 -5.68
CA ARG A 112 20.63 -10.57 -6.04
C ARG A 112 20.94 -10.53 -7.54
N SER A 113 19.96 -10.20 -8.38
CA SER A 113 20.14 -10.20 -9.84
C SER A 113 21.11 -9.10 -10.28
N ALA A 114 22.13 -9.46 -11.06
CA ALA A 114 23.16 -8.53 -11.56
C ALA A 114 22.58 -7.36 -12.37
N THR A 115 21.45 -7.58 -13.07
CA THR A 115 20.73 -6.56 -13.86
C THR A 115 20.44 -5.28 -13.07
N PHE A 116 20.24 -5.41 -11.75
CA PHE A 116 19.84 -4.29 -10.89
C PHE A 116 20.91 -3.86 -9.90
N GLU A 117 22.19 -4.16 -10.15
CA GLU A 117 23.27 -3.77 -9.23
C GLU A 117 23.39 -2.25 -9.09
N LYS A 118 23.30 -1.49 -10.20
CA LYS A 118 23.33 0.00 -10.18
C LYS A 118 22.25 0.60 -9.27
N MET A 119 21.08 -0.03 -9.22
CA MET A 119 19.97 0.38 -8.36
C MET A 119 20.28 0.10 -6.89
N ARG A 120 20.91 -1.06 -6.60
CA ARG A 120 21.35 -1.43 -5.26
C ARG A 120 22.52 -0.60 -4.73
N GLN A 121 23.42 -0.14 -5.59
CA GLN A 121 24.48 0.80 -5.22
C GLN A 121 23.90 2.15 -4.78
N ASN A 122 22.81 2.59 -5.41
CA ASN A 122 22.07 3.81 -5.06
C ASN A 122 20.92 3.57 -4.07
N ARG A 123 21.04 2.55 -3.20
CA ARG A 123 19.99 2.07 -2.28
C ARG A 123 19.27 3.19 -1.52
N ALA A 124 20.02 4.16 -1.00
CA ALA A 124 19.47 5.28 -0.24
C ALA A 124 18.50 6.14 -1.06
N LYS A 125 18.82 6.41 -2.34
CA LYS A 125 17.93 7.15 -3.25
C LYS A 125 16.63 6.39 -3.49
N TRP A 126 16.74 5.10 -3.79
CA TRP A 126 15.58 4.25 -4.09
C TRP A 126 14.70 3.99 -2.88
N MET A 127 15.28 3.85 -1.68
CA MET A 127 14.50 3.82 -0.44
C MET A 127 13.79 5.15 -0.18
N GLY A 128 14.43 6.29 -0.45
CA GLY A 128 13.77 7.60 -0.39
C GLY A 128 12.58 7.69 -1.36
N LEU A 129 12.74 7.17 -2.59
CA LEU A 129 11.65 7.09 -3.55
C LEU A 129 10.52 6.19 -3.05
N ILE A 130 10.82 5.01 -2.50
CA ILE A 130 9.79 4.14 -1.89
C ILE A 130 9.00 4.91 -0.83
N VAL A 131 9.68 5.60 0.09
CA VAL A 131 9.02 6.38 1.15
C VAL A 131 8.10 7.44 0.57
N LEU A 132 8.56 8.19 -0.44
CA LEU A 132 7.74 9.20 -1.11
C LEU A 132 6.50 8.60 -1.78
N LEU A 133 6.67 7.53 -2.56
CA LEU A 133 5.54 6.85 -3.23
C LEU A 133 4.57 6.26 -2.22
N SER A 134 5.06 5.67 -1.13
CA SER A 134 4.23 5.16 -0.04
C SER A 134 3.44 6.27 0.66
N ALA A 135 4.06 7.44 0.88
CA ALA A 135 3.35 8.60 1.43
C ALA A 135 2.21 9.06 0.51
N LEU A 136 2.43 9.09 -0.82
CA LEU A 136 1.37 9.39 -1.79
C LEU A 136 0.22 8.36 -1.74
N ILE A 137 0.54 7.06 -1.66
CA ILE A 137 -0.47 5.99 -1.52
C ILE A 137 -1.33 6.19 -0.26
N VAL A 138 -0.70 6.51 0.87
CA VAL A 138 -1.39 6.79 2.14
C VAL A 138 -2.24 8.06 2.01
N GLY A 139 -1.72 9.12 1.38
CA GLY A 139 -2.46 10.36 1.12
C GLY A 139 -3.71 10.13 0.27
N ILE A 140 -3.60 9.37 -0.82
CA ILE A 140 -4.75 8.97 -1.66
C ILE A 140 -5.76 8.17 -0.83
N SER A 141 -5.27 7.21 -0.04
CA SER A 141 -6.13 6.36 0.80
C SER A 141 -6.87 7.15 1.87
N GLY A 142 -6.21 8.14 2.48
CA GLY A 142 -6.80 9.07 3.43
C GLY A 142 -7.86 9.96 2.78
N PHE A 143 -7.52 10.59 1.65
CA PHE A 143 -8.43 11.45 0.89
C PHE A 143 -9.71 10.70 0.49
N VAL A 144 -9.59 9.52 -0.12
CA VAL A 144 -10.74 8.70 -0.53
C VAL A 144 -11.60 8.31 0.67
N LYS A 145 -10.99 7.99 1.82
CA LYS A 145 -11.71 7.64 3.04
C LYS A 145 -12.51 8.83 3.59
N VAL A 146 -11.92 10.03 3.60
CA VAL A 146 -12.58 11.24 4.12
C VAL A 146 -13.69 11.74 3.21
N ARG A 147 -13.47 11.67 1.88
CA ARG A 147 -14.47 12.13 0.90
C ARG A 147 -15.78 11.34 0.94
N GLY A 148 -15.71 10.04 1.24
CA GLY A 148 -16.87 9.15 1.19
C GLY A 148 -17.35 8.82 -0.23
N SER A 149 -18.40 8.00 -0.31
CA SER A 149 -19.05 7.59 -1.57
C SER A 149 -20.12 8.61 -1.97
N LYS A 150 -20.33 8.84 -3.27
CA LYS A 150 -21.45 9.68 -3.74
C LYS A 150 -22.80 9.07 -3.33
N PRO A 151 -23.76 9.87 -2.84
CA PRO A 151 -25.12 9.39 -2.61
C PRO A 151 -25.71 8.83 -3.91
N LYS A 152 -26.39 7.68 -3.83
CA LYS A 152 -27.20 7.17 -4.94
C LYS A 152 -28.30 8.19 -5.21
N PRO A 153 -28.61 8.57 -6.47
CA PRO A 153 -29.76 9.44 -6.74
C PRO A 153 -30.99 8.84 -6.06
N VAL A 154 -31.65 9.64 -5.22
CA VAL A 154 -32.93 9.24 -4.61
C VAL A 154 -33.86 8.95 -5.76
N GLN A 155 -34.24 7.68 -5.91
CA GLN A 155 -35.28 7.30 -6.84
C GLN A 155 -36.54 7.93 -6.26
N GLN A 156 -36.97 9.06 -6.81
CA GLN A 156 -38.25 9.67 -6.47
C GLN A 156 -39.30 8.59 -6.74
N THR A 157 -39.82 7.99 -5.68
CA THR A 157 -41.04 7.20 -5.75
C THR A 157 -42.10 8.21 -6.19
N GLU A 158 -42.38 8.25 -7.48
CA GLU A 158 -43.43 9.07 -8.05
C GLU A 158 -44.74 8.69 -7.36
N SER A 159 -45.16 9.58 -6.48
CA SER A 159 -46.50 9.73 -5.94
C SER A 159 -47.45 10.20 -7.06
N HIS A 160 -47.61 9.39 -8.11
CA HIS A 160 -48.60 9.58 -9.16
C HIS A 160 -49.73 8.57 -8.98
N GLU A 161 -50.50 8.70 -7.88
CA GLU A 161 -51.73 7.90 -7.74
C GLU A 161 -52.89 8.59 -6.99
N VAL A 162 -52.81 9.89 -6.66
CA VAL A 162 -53.87 10.55 -5.85
C VAL A 162 -54.64 11.67 -6.58
N GLU A 163 -54.27 12.06 -7.79
CA GLU A 163 -54.92 13.21 -8.49
C GLU A 163 -55.85 12.82 -9.65
N THR A 164 -56.45 11.62 -9.63
CA THR A 164 -57.46 11.21 -10.63
C THR A 164 -58.79 10.77 -10.02
N GLN A 165 -59.08 11.17 -8.78
CA GLN A 165 -60.39 10.96 -8.14
C GLN A 165 -60.86 12.18 -7.34
N ARG A 166 -61.03 13.33 -8.00
CA ARG A 166 -61.90 14.42 -7.52
C ARG A 166 -62.62 15.11 -8.66
#